data_AF-A0A9E7AYD3-F1
#
_entry.id   AF-A0A9E7AYD3-F1
#
_cell.length_a   1.000
_cell.length_b   1.000
_cell.length_c   1.000
_cell.angle_alpha   90.00
_cell.angle_beta   90.00
_cell.angle_gamma   90.00
#
_symmetry.space_group_name_H-M   'P 1'
#
loop_
_entity.id
_entity.type
_entity.pdbx_description
1 polymer ?
#
loop_
_entity_poly.entity_id
_entity_poly.type
_entity_poly.pdbx_seq_one_letter_code
_entity_poly.pdbx_strand_id
1 'polypeptide(L)'
;MKTKSTIIPVLIVAGIISFGTLSGQTYGSGLVTNNCATVAGTAGAGSTFYGCGSGSAIVTASGINNTFIGGSAGLSNTYARENVALGFEALRTQSYANGNTAWNTYNVAIGNQALYSNQPTSSTNGYQNIAVGYQAAYSNTTGTNNTFMGHKSGYSNTSGDYGLFLGELSGYSNTTGDYNHFIGGAAGYYNTTGYYNTFTGYTCGYRNSTGYHNTFMGHQAGHENTTGYSNSYFGLNAGYANTVGIQNTAIGNLSGDSYAADTNCTFLGYGADANATGMKNSTAVGYNTIATASNQVRLGDGNITTMFCIGAYNGTSASSTNMVVLNTGQICRSTSSARYKKDIVDLEVKTSKIYELRPVSYTSTSPYDNNMRQFGLIAEEVAKTIPELAYYAREKDVIPGSTSEKLIPDAVQYPLLAVLLLKEVQKHEAVTKAQQAEITETKKAIEAAREENAAMKTQLAQLDKALAQCCLNYQQSAPGKAPVTGSLNDAPALEQNVPNPFHENTIIRFYLPATAQSAVLKIYSLEGKELKAFGISQTGNGSVTIEGNSIAAGTYNYMLIIDGKVVDSKMMVLSK
;
A
#
# COMPACT_ATOMS: atom_id res chain seq x y z
N MET A 1 25.78 102.32 68.71
CA MET A 1 27.10 101.67 68.58
C MET A 1 26.91 100.23 68.11
N LYS A 2 27.68 99.78 67.11
CA LYS A 2 27.81 98.39 66.60
C LYS A 2 26.56 97.48 66.51
N THR A 3 26.16 97.26 65.26
CA THR A 3 25.36 96.11 64.76
C THR A 3 25.84 94.73 65.22
N LYS A 4 24.93 93.76 65.27
CA LYS A 4 25.17 92.38 64.79
C LYS A 4 23.88 91.78 64.22
N SER A 5 24.00 91.09 63.09
CA SER A 5 22.93 90.34 62.43
C SER A 5 23.36 88.88 62.35
N THR A 6 22.44 87.95 62.66
CA THR A 6 22.70 86.50 62.57
C THR A 6 21.44 85.75 62.11
N ILE A 7 21.37 85.50 60.81
CA ILE A 7 20.93 84.28 60.09
C ILE A 7 19.86 83.38 60.76
N ILE A 8 18.78 83.14 59.99
CA ILE A 8 17.69 82.20 60.28
C ILE A 8 18.10 80.76 59.90
N PRO A 9 17.83 79.74 60.76
CA PRO A 9 17.66 78.36 60.32
C PRO A 9 16.19 78.09 60.00
N VAL A 10 15.84 77.89 58.72
CA VAL A 10 14.48 77.47 58.33
C VAL A 10 14.32 75.99 58.65
N LEU A 11 13.56 75.66 59.69
CA LEU A 11 13.22 74.28 60.02
C LEU A 11 12.18 73.76 59.02
N ILE A 12 12.63 72.98 58.03
CA ILE A 12 11.73 72.25 57.14
C ILE A 12 11.11 71.09 57.93
N VAL A 13 10.00 71.37 58.60
CA VAL A 13 9.12 70.34 59.16
C VAL A 13 8.41 69.67 57.99
N ALA A 14 8.74 68.40 57.71
CA ALA A 14 8.00 67.60 56.75
C ALA A 14 6.53 67.51 57.19
N GLY A 15 5.62 67.99 56.35
CA GLY A 15 4.24 68.22 56.71
C GLY A 15 3.44 66.93 56.97
N ILE A 16 3.29 66.56 58.24
CA ILE A 16 2.24 65.62 58.65
C ILE A 16 0.92 66.38 58.58
N ILE A 17 0.17 66.19 57.50
CA ILE A 17 -1.22 66.64 57.40
C ILE A 17 -2.07 65.72 58.28
N SER A 18 -2.18 66.08 59.56
CA SER A 18 -3.13 65.45 60.47
C SER A 18 -4.55 65.90 60.09
N PHE A 19 -5.27 65.03 59.39
CA PHE A 19 -6.70 65.23 59.17
C PHE A 19 -7.44 65.05 60.50
N GLY A 20 -7.90 66.16 61.07
CA GLY A 20 -8.69 66.16 62.29
C GLY A 20 -10.02 65.40 62.12
N THR A 21 -10.53 64.88 63.24
CA THR A 21 -11.82 64.18 63.30
C THR A 21 -12.97 65.08 62.83
N LEU A 22 -13.56 64.76 61.68
CA LEU A 22 -14.62 65.56 61.08
C LEU A 22 -16.01 65.13 61.60
N SER A 23 -16.44 65.69 62.72
CA SER A 23 -17.80 65.50 63.23
C SER A 23 -18.80 66.37 62.44
N GLY A 24 -19.30 65.87 61.30
CA GLY A 24 -20.26 66.59 60.46
C GLY A 24 -21.16 65.67 59.64
N GLN A 25 -22.44 65.59 60.00
CA GLN A 25 -23.48 64.92 59.22
C GLN A 25 -23.93 65.82 58.05
N THR A 26 -23.71 65.40 56.81
CA THR A 26 -24.40 65.94 55.63
C THR A 26 -24.56 64.86 54.56
N TYR A 27 -25.70 64.84 53.87
CA TYR A 27 -26.05 63.78 52.92
C TYR A 27 -25.51 64.06 51.51
N GLY A 28 -24.88 63.05 50.91
CA GLY A 28 -24.39 63.08 49.52
C GLY A 28 -22.89 62.74 49.40
N SER A 29 -22.54 61.78 48.53
CA SER A 29 -21.15 61.32 48.28
C SER A 29 -20.33 61.05 49.56
N GLY A 30 -20.69 60.01 50.30
CA GLY A 30 -20.09 59.70 51.60
C GLY A 30 -18.65 59.16 51.54
N LEU A 31 -17.69 59.98 51.96
CA LEU A 31 -16.38 59.51 52.43
C LEU A 31 -16.54 58.87 53.81
N VAL A 32 -16.91 57.58 53.86
CA VAL A 32 -17.14 56.87 55.13
C VAL A 32 -15.80 56.48 55.76
N THR A 33 -15.26 57.38 56.59
CA THR A 33 -14.20 57.04 57.55
C THR A 33 -14.74 55.99 58.52
N ASN A 34 -14.30 54.74 58.37
CA ASN A 34 -14.77 53.63 59.19
C ASN A 34 -14.52 53.86 60.69
N ASN A 35 -15.47 53.42 61.51
CA ASN A 35 -15.42 53.50 62.97
C ASN A 35 -14.45 52.43 63.55
N CYS A 36 -13.17 52.54 63.19
CA CYS A 36 -12.17 51.49 63.31
C CYS A 36 -11.04 51.89 64.27
N ALA A 37 -10.72 51.00 65.22
CA ALA A 37 -9.65 51.21 66.20
C ALA A 37 -8.22 51.09 65.61
N THR A 38 -8.06 50.36 64.50
CA THR A 38 -6.79 50.22 63.77
C THR A 38 -6.78 51.11 62.53
N VAL A 39 -6.23 52.31 62.71
CA VAL A 39 -5.97 53.28 61.62
C VAL A 39 -5.22 52.58 60.47
N ALA A 40 -5.49 52.99 59.23
CA ALA A 40 -4.71 52.56 58.07
C ALA A 40 -3.21 52.82 58.31
N GLY A 41 -2.34 51.97 57.74
CA GLY A 41 -0.90 52.04 57.98
C GLY A 41 -0.32 53.40 57.62
N THR A 42 0.77 53.79 58.30
CA THR A 42 1.52 54.98 57.89
C THR A 42 2.01 54.78 56.46
N ALA A 43 1.60 55.66 55.53
CA ALA A 43 1.90 55.48 54.13
C ALA A 43 3.42 55.47 53.89
N GLY A 44 3.93 54.36 53.33
CA GLY A 44 5.23 54.35 52.67
C GLY A 44 5.22 55.30 51.47
N ALA A 45 6.39 55.76 51.02
CA ALA A 45 6.47 56.67 49.88
C ALA A 45 5.68 56.14 48.66
N GLY A 46 4.88 56.99 48.03
CA GLY A 46 4.04 56.61 46.88
C GLY A 46 2.85 55.68 47.19
N SER A 47 2.59 55.31 48.45
CA SER A 47 1.51 54.39 48.82
C SER A 47 0.18 55.08 49.13
N THR A 48 -0.94 54.42 48.81
CA THR A 48 -2.32 54.85 49.09
C THR A 48 -3.04 53.76 49.88
N PHE A 49 -3.47 54.05 51.11
CA PHE A 49 -4.19 53.09 51.97
C PHE A 49 -5.56 53.63 52.39
N TYR A 50 -6.62 52.82 52.24
CA TYR A 50 -7.99 53.19 52.61
C TYR A 50 -8.75 51.99 53.18
N GLY A 51 -9.25 52.12 54.41
CA GLY A 51 -10.01 51.07 55.09
C GLY A 51 -9.40 50.61 56.42
N CYS A 52 -10.22 49.97 57.25
CA CYS A 52 -9.83 49.50 58.58
C CYS A 52 -8.68 48.49 58.49
N GLY A 53 -7.56 48.72 59.17
CA GLY A 53 -6.37 47.86 59.09
C GLY A 53 -5.69 47.78 57.72
N SER A 54 -6.05 48.63 56.74
CA SER A 54 -5.45 48.60 55.40
C SER A 54 -3.96 48.94 55.48
N GLY A 55 -3.10 48.05 54.97
CA GLY A 55 -1.64 48.22 54.99
C GLY A 55 -1.00 48.34 56.38
N SER A 56 -1.67 47.92 57.47
CA SER A 56 -1.22 48.25 58.84
C SER A 56 0.14 47.69 59.26
N ALA A 57 0.65 46.65 58.57
CA ALA A 57 1.97 46.08 58.83
C ALA A 57 3.11 46.70 57.99
N ILE A 58 2.82 47.65 57.10
CA ILE A 58 3.81 48.21 56.15
C ILE A 58 4.92 48.96 56.88
N VAL A 59 6.16 48.58 56.61
CA VAL A 59 7.35 49.31 57.06
C VAL A 59 7.58 50.47 56.09
N THR A 60 7.34 51.70 56.55
CA THR A 60 7.28 52.95 55.73
C THR A 60 8.45 53.18 54.78
N ALA A 61 9.69 52.85 55.21
CA ALA A 61 10.89 53.01 54.39
C ALA A 61 11.09 51.89 53.34
N SER A 62 10.31 50.81 53.42
CA SER A 62 10.51 49.56 52.66
C SER A 62 9.32 49.20 51.78
N GLY A 63 8.10 49.16 52.33
CA GLY A 63 6.86 48.78 51.62
C GLY A 63 6.22 49.95 50.84
N ILE A 64 6.98 50.52 49.91
CA ILE A 64 6.61 51.69 49.09
C ILE A 64 5.72 51.35 47.88
N ASN A 65 5.12 52.37 47.26
CA ASN A 65 4.33 52.31 46.01
C ASN A 65 3.13 51.33 46.05
N ASN A 66 2.53 51.08 47.21
CA ASN A 66 1.43 50.13 47.38
C ASN A 66 0.05 50.83 47.39
N THR A 67 -0.95 50.29 46.69
CA THR A 67 -2.33 50.81 46.69
C THR A 67 -3.29 49.79 47.31
N PHE A 68 -3.71 50.00 48.56
CA PHE A 68 -4.64 49.10 49.28
C PHE A 68 -5.94 49.82 49.63
N ILE A 69 -7.07 49.26 49.23
CA ILE A 69 -8.41 49.84 49.36
C ILE A 69 -9.38 48.74 49.80
N GLY A 70 -9.68 48.69 51.10
CA GLY A 70 -10.59 47.72 51.71
C GLY A 70 -10.24 47.44 53.17
N GLY A 71 -11.20 46.90 53.93
CA GLY A 71 -10.91 46.39 55.27
C GLY A 71 -9.89 45.25 55.19
N SER A 72 -8.81 45.32 55.96
CA SER A 72 -7.71 44.34 55.95
C SER A 72 -7.02 44.12 54.59
N ALA A 73 -7.15 45.04 53.64
CA ALA A 73 -6.42 44.99 52.37
C ALA A 73 -4.91 45.19 52.64
N GLY A 74 -4.06 44.23 52.27
CA GLY A 74 -2.64 44.27 52.61
C GLY A 74 -2.33 44.27 54.12
N LEU A 75 -3.25 43.79 54.98
CA LEU A 75 -3.16 43.78 56.45
C LEU A 75 -1.79 43.32 56.98
N SER A 76 -1.29 42.23 56.40
CA SER A 76 0.00 41.60 56.69
C SER A 76 0.91 41.67 55.46
N ASN A 77 1.08 42.86 54.89
CA ASN A 77 2.21 43.19 54.01
C ASN A 77 3.20 44.05 54.81
N THR A 78 4.48 43.68 54.80
CA THR A 78 5.54 44.29 55.60
C THR A 78 6.59 45.02 54.76
N TYR A 79 7.20 44.32 53.80
CA TYR A 79 8.36 44.78 53.02
C TYR A 79 8.15 44.78 51.49
N ALA A 80 7.03 44.28 51.01
CA ALA A 80 6.78 44.13 49.58
C ALA A 80 6.23 45.43 48.96
N ARG A 81 6.62 45.71 47.71
CA ARG A 81 6.34 46.97 47.01
C ARG A 81 5.51 46.77 45.75
N GLU A 82 4.91 47.86 45.30
CA GLU A 82 4.28 47.96 43.96
C GLU A 82 3.11 47.00 43.77
N ASN A 83 2.30 46.82 44.82
CA ASN A 83 1.09 45.99 44.79
C ASN A 83 -0.18 46.83 44.72
N VAL A 84 -1.23 46.26 44.14
CA VAL A 84 -2.61 46.76 44.17
C VAL A 84 -3.49 45.74 44.89
N ALA A 85 -4.26 46.18 45.89
CA ALA A 85 -5.26 45.36 46.57
C ALA A 85 -6.57 46.14 46.76
N LEU A 86 -7.65 45.72 46.08
CA LEU A 86 -8.96 46.37 46.11
C LEU A 86 -10.04 45.37 46.53
N GLY A 87 -10.48 45.44 47.78
CA GLY A 87 -11.48 44.56 48.36
C GLY A 87 -11.23 44.24 49.83
N PHE A 88 -12.25 43.76 50.53
CA PHE A 88 -12.08 43.24 51.89
C PHE A 88 -11.14 42.02 51.86
N GLU A 89 -10.06 42.08 52.64
CA GLU A 89 -9.01 41.05 52.71
C GLU A 89 -8.35 40.70 51.36
N ALA A 90 -8.39 41.62 50.38
CA ALA A 90 -7.59 41.52 49.16
C ALA A 90 -6.10 41.59 49.52
N LEU A 91 -5.30 40.63 49.02
CA LEU A 91 -3.87 40.48 49.36
C LEU A 91 -3.62 40.55 50.89
N ARG A 92 -4.53 39.97 51.71
CA ARG A 92 -4.50 40.13 53.18
C ARG A 92 -3.14 39.79 53.75
N THR A 93 -2.52 38.70 53.28
CA THR A 93 -1.11 38.44 53.54
C THR A 93 -0.29 38.69 52.28
N GLN A 94 0.83 39.37 52.49
CA GLN A 94 1.96 39.48 51.57
C GLN A 94 3.21 39.65 52.45
N SER A 95 3.34 38.75 53.42
CA SER A 95 4.32 38.85 54.52
C SER A 95 5.44 37.88 54.28
N TYR A 96 6.66 38.40 54.27
CA TYR A 96 7.86 37.64 53.98
C TYR A 96 8.45 37.05 55.25
N ALA A 97 8.58 35.72 55.30
CA ALA A 97 9.39 35.02 56.30
C ALA A 97 10.90 35.18 56.04
N ASN A 98 11.31 36.29 55.42
CA ASN A 98 12.52 36.39 54.60
C ASN A 98 13.76 37.02 55.30
N GLY A 99 13.56 37.69 56.44
CA GLY A 99 14.59 38.52 57.08
C GLY A 99 14.57 40.01 56.70
N ASN A 100 13.37 40.61 56.55
CA ASN A 100 13.14 42.07 56.49
C ASN A 100 13.69 42.83 55.25
N THR A 101 13.80 42.18 54.09
CA THR A 101 14.37 42.77 52.86
C THR A 101 13.30 43.46 52.00
N ALA A 102 13.50 44.71 51.58
CA ALA A 102 12.56 45.39 50.69
C ALA A 102 12.68 44.88 49.23
N TRP A 103 11.55 44.63 48.55
CA TRP A 103 11.51 44.03 47.21
C TRP A 103 10.20 44.36 46.46
N ASN A 104 10.24 44.33 45.14
CA ASN A 104 9.11 44.67 44.28
C ASN A 104 8.36 43.40 43.87
N THR A 105 7.03 43.36 44.08
CA THR A 105 6.25 42.13 43.93
C THR A 105 5.12 42.20 42.92
N TYR A 106 4.72 43.40 42.47
CA TYR A 106 3.86 43.60 41.30
C TYR A 106 2.52 42.84 41.32
N ASN A 107 2.00 42.45 42.50
CA ASN A 107 0.77 41.67 42.60
C ASN A 107 -0.47 42.58 42.52
N VAL A 108 -1.51 42.11 41.82
CA VAL A 108 -2.80 42.81 41.67
C VAL A 108 -3.91 41.91 42.19
N ALA A 109 -4.57 42.30 43.27
CA ALA A 109 -5.69 41.59 43.88
C ALA A 109 -6.95 42.46 43.88
N ILE A 110 -7.99 42.07 43.15
CA ILE A 110 -9.24 42.84 43.03
C ILE A 110 -10.43 41.92 43.31
N GLY A 111 -11.07 42.10 44.45
CA GLY A 111 -12.17 41.27 44.94
C GLY A 111 -12.06 41.00 46.43
N ASN A 112 -13.19 40.63 47.05
CA ASN A 112 -13.18 40.14 48.43
C ASN A 112 -12.36 38.83 48.49
N GLN A 113 -11.35 38.81 49.37
CA GLN A 113 -10.41 37.72 49.57
C GLN A 113 -9.66 37.25 48.29
N ALA A 114 -9.48 38.14 47.32
CA ALA A 114 -8.58 37.90 46.19
C ALA A 114 -7.12 37.81 46.67
N LEU A 115 -6.37 36.79 46.23
CA LEU A 115 -4.96 36.54 46.57
C LEU A 115 -4.69 36.55 48.09
N TYR A 116 -5.64 36.01 48.86
CA TYR A 116 -5.74 36.16 50.32
C TYR A 116 -4.53 35.69 51.13
N SER A 117 -3.93 34.55 50.78
CA SER A 117 -2.85 33.91 51.58
C SER A 117 -1.46 33.97 50.95
N ASN A 118 -1.11 35.04 50.21
CA ASN A 118 0.23 35.18 49.63
C ASN A 118 1.31 35.23 50.74
N GLN A 119 2.23 34.26 50.71
CA GLN A 119 3.21 33.95 51.77
C GLN A 119 4.58 33.63 51.15
N PRO A 120 5.22 34.63 50.49
CA PRO A 120 6.52 34.44 49.87
C PRO A 120 7.63 34.15 50.90
N THR A 121 8.48 33.19 50.55
CA THR A 121 9.62 32.73 51.37
C THR A 121 10.97 33.19 50.83
N SER A 122 11.04 33.63 49.58
CA SER A 122 12.22 34.23 48.95
C SER A 122 11.84 35.43 48.10
N SER A 123 12.82 36.22 47.67
CA SER A 123 12.59 37.35 46.75
C SER A 123 12.40 36.90 45.30
N THR A 124 12.10 35.61 45.10
CA THR A 124 11.97 34.91 43.82
C THR A 124 10.71 34.05 43.78
N ASN A 125 9.76 34.26 44.71
CA ASN A 125 8.47 33.58 44.74
C ASN A 125 7.35 34.52 45.24
N GLY A 126 6.07 34.18 45.04
CA GLY A 126 4.92 35.01 45.42
C GLY A 126 4.80 36.40 44.75
N TYR A 127 5.27 36.56 43.51
CA TYR A 127 5.30 37.85 42.77
C TYR A 127 4.69 37.76 41.36
N GLN A 128 4.32 38.91 40.78
CA GLN A 128 3.69 39.08 39.46
C GLN A 128 2.38 38.30 39.26
N ASN A 129 1.60 38.09 40.31
CA ASN A 129 0.28 37.46 40.24
C ASN A 129 -0.85 38.49 40.08
N ILE A 130 -1.75 38.25 39.13
CA ILE A 130 -3.01 38.98 38.96
C ILE A 130 -4.16 38.08 39.45
N ALA A 131 -5.02 38.58 40.33
CA ALA A 131 -6.19 37.87 40.85
C ALA A 131 -7.41 38.81 40.87
N VAL A 132 -8.41 38.56 40.02
CA VAL A 132 -9.60 39.41 39.85
C VAL A 132 -10.87 38.58 40.02
N GLY A 133 -11.52 38.70 41.18
CA GLY A 133 -12.77 38.01 41.51
C GLY A 133 -12.86 37.64 43.00
N TYR A 134 -14.06 37.24 43.44
CA TYR A 134 -14.25 36.72 44.79
C TYR A 134 -13.44 35.44 45.00
N GLN A 135 -12.54 35.45 45.99
CA GLN A 135 -11.67 34.33 46.33
C GLN A 135 -10.84 33.79 45.14
N ALA A 136 -10.54 34.62 44.13
CA ALA A 136 -9.56 34.30 43.09
C ALA A 136 -8.18 34.14 43.73
N ALA A 137 -7.46 33.06 43.40
CA ALA A 137 -6.13 32.75 43.96
C ALA A 137 -6.06 32.69 45.50
N TYR A 138 -7.17 32.37 46.18
CA TYR A 138 -7.31 32.48 47.64
C TYR A 138 -6.15 31.86 48.44
N SER A 139 -5.71 30.66 48.02
CA SER A 139 -4.71 29.86 48.73
C SER A 139 -3.25 30.07 48.28
N ASN A 140 -3.00 30.95 47.29
CA ASN A 140 -1.66 31.09 46.68
C ASN A 140 -0.64 31.45 47.75
N THR A 141 0.39 30.63 47.98
CA THR A 141 1.43 30.89 48.97
C THR A 141 2.69 31.44 48.30
N THR A 142 3.25 30.70 47.35
CA THR A 142 4.53 31.03 46.69
C THR A 142 4.44 31.08 45.17
N GLY A 143 3.32 30.72 44.55
CA GLY A 143 3.16 30.77 43.08
C GLY A 143 3.38 32.17 42.50
N THR A 144 3.86 32.24 41.25
CA THR A 144 4.34 33.45 40.56
C THR A 144 3.82 33.56 39.13
N ASN A 145 3.80 34.79 38.60
CA ASN A 145 3.49 35.08 37.20
C ASN A 145 2.11 34.54 36.73
N ASN A 146 1.21 34.26 37.67
CA ASN A 146 -0.11 33.73 37.37
C ASN A 146 -1.12 34.85 37.05
N THR A 147 -2.16 34.53 36.29
CA THR A 147 -3.32 35.39 36.10
C THR A 147 -4.60 34.59 36.36
N PHE A 148 -5.36 35.00 37.36
CA PHE A 148 -6.61 34.40 37.79
C PHE A 148 -7.73 35.44 37.63
N MET A 149 -8.78 35.13 36.85
CA MET A 149 -9.93 36.01 36.66
C MET A 149 -11.24 35.24 36.70
N GLY A 150 -12.02 35.45 37.76
CA GLY A 150 -13.32 34.80 37.97
C GLY A 150 -13.63 34.56 39.45
N HIS A 151 -14.88 34.18 39.73
CA HIS A 151 -15.25 33.64 41.04
C HIS A 151 -14.44 32.36 41.28
N LYS A 152 -13.59 32.34 42.32
CA LYS A 152 -12.79 31.18 42.74
C LYS A 152 -11.87 30.57 41.67
N SER A 153 -11.47 31.34 40.66
CA SER A 153 -10.43 30.94 39.70
C SER A 153 -9.11 30.66 40.43
N GLY A 154 -8.55 29.46 40.28
CA GLY A 154 -7.32 29.03 40.97
C GLY A 154 -7.37 29.03 42.50
N TYR A 155 -8.56 28.86 43.10
CA TYR A 155 -8.78 28.98 44.54
C TYR A 155 -7.75 28.24 45.42
N SER A 156 -7.36 27.02 45.04
CA SER A 156 -6.46 26.15 45.82
C SER A 156 -4.98 26.27 45.46
N ASN A 157 -4.59 27.13 44.50
CA ASN A 157 -3.18 27.23 44.05
C ASN A 157 -2.30 27.48 45.26
N THR A 158 -1.14 26.84 45.37
CA THR A 158 -0.19 27.08 46.46
C THR A 158 1.13 27.57 45.89
N SER A 159 1.80 26.72 45.10
CA SER A 159 3.11 27.02 44.51
C SER A 159 3.14 26.93 42.98
N GLY A 160 2.00 26.73 42.31
CA GLY A 160 1.94 26.68 40.85
C GLY A 160 2.33 28.02 40.20
N ASP A 161 3.20 27.96 39.19
CA ASP A 161 3.75 29.11 38.45
C ASP A 161 3.20 29.22 37.00
N TYR A 162 3.18 30.44 36.45
CA TYR A 162 2.87 30.74 35.04
C TYR A 162 1.49 30.25 34.54
N GLY A 163 0.51 30.09 35.43
CA GLY A 163 -0.84 29.67 35.08
C GLY A 163 -1.77 30.83 34.69
N LEU A 164 -2.65 30.60 33.71
CA LEU A 164 -3.64 31.55 33.20
C LEU A 164 -5.04 30.94 33.31
N PHE A 165 -5.81 31.41 34.29
CA PHE A 165 -7.09 30.83 34.72
C PHE A 165 -8.21 31.88 34.54
N LEU A 166 -8.93 31.81 33.42
CA LEU A 166 -9.96 32.77 33.03
C LEU A 166 -11.35 32.12 33.01
N GLY A 167 -12.07 32.21 34.12
CA GLY A 167 -13.42 31.67 34.24
C GLY A 167 -13.88 31.49 35.69
N GLU A 168 -15.19 31.30 35.87
CA GLU A 168 -15.71 30.82 37.15
C GLU A 168 -15.11 29.44 37.46
N LEU A 169 -14.53 29.26 38.65
CA LEU A 169 -13.95 27.97 39.10
C LEU A 169 -12.87 27.36 38.16
N SER A 170 -12.30 28.12 37.22
CA SER A 170 -11.23 27.64 36.34
C SER A 170 -9.99 27.27 37.17
N GLY A 171 -9.51 26.04 37.07
CA GLY A 171 -8.39 25.54 37.87
C GLY A 171 -8.62 25.52 39.38
N TYR A 172 -9.87 25.42 39.85
CA TYR A 172 -10.25 25.53 41.27
C TYR A 172 -9.35 24.74 42.23
N SER A 173 -8.98 23.50 41.86
CA SER A 173 -8.22 22.58 42.71
C SER A 173 -6.70 22.61 42.48
N ASN A 174 -6.18 23.46 41.59
CA ASN A 174 -4.74 23.48 41.24
C ASN A 174 -3.93 23.70 42.52
N THR A 175 -2.80 23.02 42.71
CA THR A 175 -1.93 23.25 43.88
C THR A 175 -0.52 23.61 43.42
N THR A 176 0.12 22.72 42.68
CA THR A 176 1.51 22.84 42.20
C THR A 176 1.63 22.53 40.70
N GLY A 177 0.53 22.72 39.96
CA GLY A 177 0.49 22.50 38.50
C GLY A 177 0.89 23.76 37.74
N ASP A 178 2.08 23.74 37.14
CA ASP A 178 2.68 24.88 36.42
C ASP A 178 2.24 24.98 34.95
N TYR A 179 2.36 26.19 34.37
CA TYR A 179 2.15 26.48 32.94
C TYR A 179 0.78 26.01 32.40
N ASN A 180 -0.26 26.02 33.25
CA ASN A 180 -1.62 25.63 32.86
C ASN A 180 -2.44 26.83 32.37
N HIS A 181 -3.07 26.71 31.20
CA HIS A 181 -3.89 27.75 30.59
C HIS A 181 -5.34 27.26 30.46
N PHE A 182 -6.20 27.66 31.40
CA PHE A 182 -7.59 27.24 31.52
C PHE A 182 -8.54 28.43 31.27
N ILE A 183 -9.14 28.50 30.07
CA ILE A 183 -10.19 29.45 29.71
C ILE A 183 -11.55 28.75 29.73
N GLY A 184 -12.48 29.26 30.53
CA GLY A 184 -13.87 28.79 30.59
C GLY A 184 -14.33 28.41 32.00
N GLY A 185 -15.64 28.45 32.22
CA GLY A 185 -16.23 28.02 33.49
C GLY A 185 -15.87 26.57 33.80
N ALA A 186 -15.31 26.32 34.99
CA ALA A 186 -14.80 25.04 35.47
C ALA A 186 -13.80 24.32 34.54
N ALA A 187 -13.10 25.04 33.64
CA ALA A 187 -12.00 24.48 32.88
C ALA A 187 -10.87 24.00 33.82
N GLY A 188 -10.45 22.74 33.70
CA GLY A 188 -9.43 22.12 34.56
C GLY A 188 -9.76 22.10 36.07
N TYR A 189 -11.05 22.08 36.45
CA TYR A 189 -11.51 22.23 37.84
C TYR A 189 -10.79 21.34 38.87
N TYR A 190 -10.58 20.05 38.55
CA TYR A 190 -9.95 19.07 39.43
C TYR A 190 -8.43 18.94 39.27
N ASN A 191 -7.78 19.80 38.47
CA ASN A 191 -6.32 19.74 38.29
C ASN A 191 -5.64 19.98 39.63
N THR A 192 -4.65 19.18 40.00
CA THR A 192 -3.87 19.37 41.24
C THR A 192 -2.41 19.63 40.91
N THR A 193 -1.77 18.65 40.25
CA THR A 193 -0.34 18.69 39.88
C THR A 193 -0.09 18.47 38.38
N GLY A 194 -1.15 18.36 37.56
CA GLY A 194 -1.02 18.35 36.10
C GLY A 194 -0.45 19.68 35.60
N TYR A 195 0.39 19.66 34.56
CA TYR A 195 1.18 20.82 34.12
C TYR A 195 1.30 20.89 32.58
N TYR A 196 1.61 22.08 32.04
CA TYR A 196 1.61 22.37 30.59
C TYR A 196 0.29 22.00 29.86
N ASN A 197 -0.87 22.09 30.54
CA ASN A 197 -2.16 21.84 29.90
C ASN A 197 -2.78 23.14 29.36
N THR A 198 -3.40 23.10 28.17
CA THR A 198 -4.19 24.21 27.61
C THR A 198 -5.62 23.75 27.39
N PHE A 199 -6.56 24.22 28.22
CA PHE A 199 -7.99 23.89 28.15
C PHE A 199 -8.80 25.14 27.83
N THR A 200 -9.54 25.13 26.71
CA THR A 200 -10.38 26.26 26.27
C THR A 200 -11.81 25.79 26.02
N GLY A 201 -12.72 26.11 26.94
CA GLY A 201 -14.14 25.78 26.87
C GLY A 201 -14.76 25.52 28.23
N TYR A 202 -16.10 25.61 28.32
CA TYR A 202 -16.83 25.26 29.54
C TYR A 202 -16.62 23.78 29.89
N THR A 203 -16.24 23.51 31.15
CA THR A 203 -15.90 22.17 31.69
C THR A 203 -14.87 21.39 30.84
N CYS A 204 -14.02 22.10 30.10
CA CYS A 204 -12.94 21.53 29.31
C CYS A 204 -11.85 20.95 30.25
N GLY A 205 -11.49 19.68 30.09
CA GLY A 205 -10.57 18.96 30.99
C GLY A 205 -11.03 18.89 32.45
N TYR A 206 -12.34 18.91 32.73
CA TYR A 206 -12.91 19.07 34.08
C TYR A 206 -12.32 18.12 35.14
N ARG A 207 -12.14 16.83 34.82
CA ARG A 207 -11.60 15.80 35.72
C ARG A 207 -10.07 15.71 35.78
N ASN A 208 -9.34 16.44 34.93
CA ASN A 208 -7.89 16.28 34.83
C ASN A 208 -7.27 16.54 36.19
N SER A 209 -6.49 15.60 36.74
CA SER A 209 -5.92 15.73 38.08
C SER A 209 -4.40 15.84 38.01
N THR A 210 -3.76 14.87 37.37
CA THR A 210 -2.29 14.82 37.15
C THR A 210 -1.90 14.68 35.69
N GLY A 211 -2.86 14.68 34.75
CA GLY A 211 -2.60 14.70 33.32
C GLY A 211 -1.85 15.96 32.90
N TYR A 212 -0.94 15.84 31.93
CA TYR A 212 0.01 16.90 31.54
C TYR A 212 0.21 16.96 30.02
N HIS A 213 0.70 18.07 29.49
CA HIS A 213 0.87 18.33 28.04
C HIS A 213 -0.42 18.17 27.19
N ASN A 214 -1.62 18.21 27.79
CA ASN A 214 -2.87 18.07 27.05
C ASN A 214 -3.33 19.42 26.47
N THR A 215 -3.80 19.43 25.22
CA THR A 215 -4.43 20.58 24.58
C THR A 215 -5.87 20.25 24.22
N PHE A 216 -6.84 20.79 24.96
CA PHE A 216 -8.27 20.57 24.76
C PHE A 216 -8.99 21.87 24.41
N MET A 217 -9.81 21.87 23.36
CA MET A 217 -10.56 23.02 22.89
C MET A 217 -11.98 22.63 22.49
N GLY A 218 -12.97 23.15 23.20
CA GLY A 218 -14.38 22.82 23.02
C GLY A 218 -15.12 22.70 24.35
N HIS A 219 -16.45 22.80 24.30
CA HIS A 219 -17.31 22.46 25.42
C HIS A 219 -17.12 20.98 25.77
N GLN A 220 -16.79 20.69 27.04
CA GLN A 220 -16.53 19.35 27.55
C GLN A 220 -15.48 18.51 26.77
N ALA A 221 -14.54 19.15 26.05
CA ALA A 221 -13.42 18.44 25.44
C ALA A 221 -12.54 17.82 26.55
N GLY A 222 -12.22 16.53 26.43
CA GLY A 222 -11.44 15.77 27.44
C GLY A 222 -12.05 15.75 28.84
N HIS A 223 -13.38 15.84 28.99
CA HIS A 223 -14.07 16.06 30.27
C HIS A 223 -13.66 15.08 31.37
N GLU A 224 -13.67 13.77 31.09
CA GLU A 224 -13.33 12.72 32.05
C GLU A 224 -11.84 12.33 32.07
N ASN A 225 -10.95 13.01 31.35
CA ASN A 225 -9.51 12.76 31.46
C ASN A 225 -9.03 12.99 32.90
N THR A 226 -8.23 12.09 33.47
CA THR A 226 -7.72 12.17 34.84
C THR A 226 -6.20 12.27 34.86
N THR A 227 -5.53 11.23 34.33
CA THR A 227 -4.07 11.10 34.31
C THR A 227 -3.48 10.99 32.90
N GLY A 228 -4.34 10.92 31.87
CA GLY A 228 -3.92 10.87 30.47
C GLY A 228 -3.14 12.13 30.05
N TYR A 229 -2.17 11.96 29.16
CA TYR A 229 -1.18 13.00 28.84
C TYR A 229 -0.82 13.07 27.35
N SER A 230 -0.35 14.25 26.93
CA SER A 230 0.01 14.57 25.54
C SER A 230 -1.14 14.40 24.52
N ASN A 231 -2.39 14.51 24.95
CA ASN A 231 -3.56 14.40 24.08
C ASN A 231 -3.95 15.76 23.46
N SER A 232 -4.55 15.74 22.28
CA SER A 232 -4.94 16.92 21.49
C SER A 232 -6.39 16.79 21.01
N TYR A 233 -7.34 17.42 21.72
CA TYR A 233 -8.78 17.28 21.47
C TYR A 233 -9.42 18.60 21.05
N PHE A 234 -10.07 18.64 19.88
CA PHE A 234 -10.65 19.85 19.28
C PHE A 234 -12.08 19.61 18.80
N GLY A 235 -13.06 20.05 19.58
CA GLY A 235 -14.48 19.98 19.27
C GLY A 235 -15.37 19.80 20.51
N LEU A 236 -16.69 20.00 20.34
CA LEU A 236 -17.69 19.66 21.35
C LEU A 236 -17.58 18.16 21.67
N ASN A 237 -17.35 17.83 22.93
CA ASN A 237 -17.18 16.46 23.45
C ASN A 237 -16.03 15.66 22.79
N ALA A 238 -15.04 16.31 22.16
CA ALA A 238 -13.87 15.60 21.64
C ALA A 238 -13.09 14.94 22.79
N GLY A 239 -12.87 13.62 22.72
CA GLY A 239 -12.21 12.86 23.78
C GLY A 239 -12.95 12.78 25.11
N TYR A 240 -14.28 13.01 25.14
CA TYR A 240 -15.04 13.27 26.37
C TYR A 240 -14.92 12.17 27.44
N ALA A 241 -15.13 10.89 27.12
CA ALA A 241 -15.03 9.80 28.10
C ALA A 241 -13.60 9.19 28.24
N ASN A 242 -12.57 9.77 27.62
CA ASN A 242 -11.23 9.20 27.67
C ASN A 242 -10.50 9.57 28.98
N THR A 243 -10.39 8.61 29.90
CA THR A 243 -9.93 8.85 31.28
C THR A 243 -8.42 8.84 31.50
N VAL A 244 -7.68 8.04 30.73
CA VAL A 244 -6.24 7.77 30.95
C VAL A 244 -5.44 7.62 29.64
N GLY A 245 -6.03 8.02 28.50
CA GLY A 245 -5.43 7.87 27.18
C GLY A 245 -4.16 8.72 27.00
N ILE A 246 -3.31 8.30 26.06
CA ILE A 246 -1.96 8.85 25.89
C ILE A 246 -1.69 9.17 24.41
N GLN A 247 -1.18 10.37 24.13
CA GLN A 247 -0.73 10.76 22.78
C GLN A 247 -1.80 10.65 21.68
N ASN A 248 -3.09 10.83 22.02
CA ASN A 248 -4.18 10.78 21.04
C ASN A 248 -4.49 12.16 20.45
N THR A 249 -4.88 12.18 19.18
CA THR A 249 -5.46 13.36 18.51
C THR A 249 -6.92 13.07 18.18
N ALA A 250 -7.85 13.95 18.58
CA ALA A 250 -9.26 13.83 18.25
C ALA A 250 -9.81 15.20 17.81
N ILE A 251 -10.22 15.32 16.54
CA ILE A 251 -10.64 16.59 15.94
C ILE A 251 -12.02 16.39 15.28
N GLY A 252 -13.05 16.96 15.89
CA GLY A 252 -14.44 16.81 15.50
C GLY A 252 -15.39 16.90 16.69
N ASN A 253 -16.69 17.03 16.41
CA ASN A 253 -17.71 16.81 17.45
C ASN A 253 -17.86 15.30 17.69
N LEU A 254 -17.87 14.87 18.95
CA LEU A 254 -17.93 13.45 19.36
C LEU A 254 -16.77 12.60 18.80
N SER A 255 -15.62 13.20 18.44
CA SER A 255 -14.47 12.45 17.96
C SER A 255 -13.70 11.83 19.13
N GLY A 256 -13.41 10.53 19.08
CA GLY A 256 -12.68 9.80 20.12
C GLY A 256 -13.36 9.80 21.49
N ASP A 257 -14.69 9.94 21.52
CA ASP A 257 -15.47 10.05 22.77
C ASP A 257 -15.60 8.69 23.45
N SER A 258 -15.93 7.66 22.68
CA SER A 258 -16.65 6.46 23.17
C SER A 258 -15.86 5.58 24.14
N TYR A 259 -14.52 5.70 24.19
CA TYR A 259 -13.68 4.70 24.84
C TYR A 259 -12.47 5.27 25.60
N ALA A 260 -12.14 4.61 26.72
CA ALA A 260 -11.04 4.98 27.60
C ALA A 260 -9.72 4.28 27.25
N ALA A 261 -8.61 4.92 27.63
CA ALA A 261 -7.24 4.38 27.62
C ALA A 261 -6.58 4.16 26.24
N ASP A 262 -7.15 4.72 25.18
CA ASP A 262 -6.56 4.69 23.84
C ASP A 262 -5.16 5.34 23.82
N THR A 263 -4.29 4.87 22.92
CA THR A 263 -2.87 5.26 22.87
C THR A 263 -2.40 5.47 21.43
N ASN A 264 -1.77 6.62 21.13
CA ASN A 264 -1.29 6.96 19.78
C ASN A 264 -2.39 6.85 18.69
N CYS A 265 -3.65 7.18 19.03
CA CYS A 265 -4.76 7.12 18.08
C CYS A 265 -5.07 8.50 17.47
N THR A 266 -5.55 8.51 16.22
CA THR A 266 -5.91 9.73 15.48
C THR A 266 -7.34 9.62 14.96
N PHE A 267 -8.22 10.47 15.47
CA PHE A 267 -9.63 10.54 15.11
C PHE A 267 -9.92 11.91 14.48
N LEU A 268 -10.39 11.96 13.23
CA LEU A 268 -10.60 13.22 12.50
C LEU A 268 -11.93 13.19 11.74
N GLY A 269 -12.93 13.90 12.26
CA GLY A 269 -14.28 13.98 11.72
C GLY A 269 -15.35 13.94 12.82
N TYR A 270 -16.58 14.34 12.47
CA TYR A 270 -17.73 14.14 13.34
C TYR A 270 -17.90 12.63 13.61
N GLY A 271 -17.95 12.23 14.88
CA GLY A 271 -18.12 10.82 15.28
C GLY A 271 -17.00 9.86 14.82
N ALA A 272 -15.81 10.37 14.46
CA ALA A 272 -14.66 9.52 14.19
C ALA A 272 -14.12 8.94 15.50
N ASP A 273 -13.98 7.61 15.62
CA ASP A 273 -13.76 6.95 16.92
C ASP A 273 -13.12 5.55 16.79
N ALA A 274 -12.91 4.88 17.91
CA ALA A 274 -12.66 3.44 18.02
C ALA A 274 -13.96 2.65 18.25
N ASN A 275 -13.91 1.31 18.20
CA ASN A 275 -15.00 0.42 18.63
C ASN A 275 -14.74 -0.31 19.96
N ALA A 276 -13.63 -0.02 20.64
CA ALA A 276 -13.17 -0.72 21.84
C ALA A 276 -12.17 0.12 22.64
N THR A 277 -12.12 -0.09 23.96
CA THR A 277 -11.16 0.53 24.88
C THR A 277 -9.72 0.08 24.67
N GLY A 278 -8.79 1.02 24.75
CA GLY A 278 -7.36 0.73 24.74
C GLY A 278 -6.80 0.44 23.35
N MET A 279 -7.39 1.05 22.31
CA MET A 279 -6.84 0.98 20.96
C MET A 279 -5.45 1.59 20.90
N LYS A 280 -4.62 1.05 20.01
CA LYS A 280 -3.22 1.45 19.86
C LYS A 280 -2.90 1.67 18.39
N ASN A 281 -2.28 2.82 18.09
CA ASN A 281 -1.78 3.11 16.74
C ASN A 281 -2.91 3.00 15.68
N SER A 282 -4.10 3.52 16.00
CA SER A 282 -5.28 3.47 15.12
C SER A 282 -5.57 4.85 14.53
N THR A 283 -5.99 4.90 13.28
CA THR A 283 -6.37 6.14 12.59
C THR A 283 -7.75 5.98 11.96
N ALA A 284 -8.66 6.90 12.27
CA ALA A 284 -10.02 6.94 11.75
C ALA A 284 -10.32 8.36 11.25
N VAL A 285 -10.48 8.52 9.93
CA VAL A 285 -10.67 9.84 9.30
C VAL A 285 -11.95 9.86 8.47
N GLY A 286 -12.87 10.75 8.76
CA GLY A 286 -14.16 10.92 8.07
C GLY A 286 -15.36 11.00 9.02
N TYR A 287 -16.53 11.24 8.46
CA TYR A 287 -17.81 11.19 9.18
C TYR A 287 -18.06 9.76 9.69
N ASN A 288 -18.36 9.61 10.98
CA ASN A 288 -18.66 8.34 11.66
C ASN A 288 -17.65 7.21 11.34
N THR A 289 -16.38 7.54 11.09
CA THR A 289 -15.34 6.56 10.74
C THR A 289 -14.87 5.86 12.01
N ILE A 290 -15.25 4.59 12.18
CA ILE A 290 -14.92 3.80 13.39
C ILE A 290 -13.77 2.81 13.12
N ALA A 291 -12.63 2.97 13.79
CA ALA A 291 -11.54 1.99 13.84
C ALA A 291 -11.97 0.72 14.60
N THR A 292 -11.64 -0.47 14.08
CA THR A 292 -12.08 -1.75 14.69
C THR A 292 -10.96 -2.65 15.20
N ALA A 293 -9.71 -2.22 15.09
CA ALA A 293 -8.54 -2.92 15.60
C ALA A 293 -7.37 -1.95 15.76
N SER A 294 -6.46 -2.27 16.67
CA SER A 294 -5.17 -1.59 16.80
C SER A 294 -4.30 -1.78 15.55
N ASN A 295 -3.48 -0.79 15.20
CA ASN A 295 -2.66 -0.75 13.97
C ASN A 295 -3.48 -0.69 12.67
N GLN A 296 -4.70 -0.13 12.70
CA GLN A 296 -5.54 0.06 11.52
C GLN A 296 -5.64 1.54 11.11
N VAL A 297 -5.53 1.83 9.81
CA VAL A 297 -6.01 3.08 9.21
C VAL A 297 -7.36 2.81 8.54
N ARG A 298 -8.35 3.69 8.77
CA ARG A 298 -9.64 3.72 8.09
C ARG A 298 -9.95 5.14 7.60
N LEU A 299 -10.47 5.21 6.38
CA LEU A 299 -10.81 6.45 5.68
C LEU A 299 -12.27 6.36 5.22
N GLY A 300 -13.13 7.15 5.86
CA GLY A 300 -14.58 7.19 5.67
C GLY A 300 -15.37 6.02 6.27
N ASP A 301 -16.69 6.14 6.16
CA ASP A 301 -17.67 5.15 6.60
C ASP A 301 -18.06 4.18 5.46
N GLY A 302 -19.14 3.42 5.66
CA GLY A 302 -19.68 2.51 4.65
C GLY A 302 -20.34 3.20 3.44
N ASN A 303 -20.44 4.53 3.40
CA ASN A 303 -21.09 5.28 2.33
C ASN A 303 -20.09 5.84 1.28
N ILE A 304 -18.78 5.61 1.45
CA ILE A 304 -17.76 6.05 0.48
C ILE A 304 -17.90 5.27 -0.83
N THR A 305 -18.39 5.94 -1.88
CA THR A 305 -18.54 5.37 -3.23
C THR A 305 -17.24 5.33 -4.03
N THR A 306 -16.31 6.26 -3.77
CA THR A 306 -15.07 6.44 -4.55
C THR A 306 -13.96 7.04 -3.69
N MET A 307 -12.75 6.49 -3.76
CA MET A 307 -11.55 7.04 -3.13
C MET A 307 -10.51 7.40 -4.20
N PHE A 308 -10.18 8.69 -4.33
CA PHE A 308 -9.23 9.18 -5.32
C PHE A 308 -7.82 9.37 -4.73
N CYS A 309 -6.82 8.68 -5.30
CA CYS A 309 -5.41 8.90 -5.00
C CYS A 309 -4.65 9.27 -6.29
N ILE A 310 -4.51 10.57 -6.55
CA ILE A 310 -4.00 11.10 -7.83
C ILE A 310 -2.60 10.58 -8.16
N GLY A 311 -1.72 10.46 -7.16
CA GLY A 311 -0.37 9.91 -7.32
C GLY A 311 -0.32 8.41 -7.66
N ALA A 312 -1.35 7.64 -7.30
CA ALA A 312 -1.49 6.23 -7.69
C ALA A 312 -2.14 6.08 -9.08
N TYR A 313 -3.00 7.03 -9.48
CA TYR A 313 -3.76 6.98 -10.73
C TYR A 313 -2.91 7.29 -11.97
N ASN A 314 -2.02 8.30 -11.91
CA ASN A 314 -1.18 8.71 -13.03
C ASN A 314 0.18 7.95 -13.14
N GLY A 315 0.44 6.95 -12.28
CA GLY A 315 1.79 6.44 -12.02
C GLY A 315 2.05 4.95 -12.27
N THR A 316 1.04 4.15 -12.63
CA THR A 316 1.18 2.69 -12.75
C THR A 316 1.79 2.24 -14.08
N SER A 317 3.12 2.36 -14.19
CA SER A 317 3.86 1.46 -15.07
C SER A 317 3.74 0.01 -14.52
N ALA A 318 3.63 -0.98 -15.39
CA ALA A 318 3.17 -2.33 -15.05
C ALA A 318 4.23 -3.22 -14.36
N SER A 319 4.92 -2.71 -13.34
CA SER A 319 6.14 -3.31 -12.77
C SER A 319 6.16 -3.40 -11.22
N SER A 320 5.29 -2.67 -10.51
CA SER A 320 5.33 -2.55 -9.03
C SER A 320 4.12 -3.19 -8.33
N THR A 321 4.19 -4.52 -8.13
CA THR A 321 3.35 -5.33 -7.21
C THR A 321 1.89 -4.89 -7.05
N ASN A 322 1.01 -5.37 -7.94
CA ASN A 322 -0.43 -5.11 -7.97
C ASN A 322 -1.04 -5.00 -6.57
N MET A 323 -1.51 -3.80 -6.20
CA MET A 323 -2.44 -3.68 -5.06
C MET A 323 -3.81 -4.20 -5.47
N VAL A 324 -4.51 -4.84 -4.55
CA VAL A 324 -5.87 -5.32 -4.72
C VAL A 324 -6.70 -4.86 -3.53
N VAL A 325 -7.96 -4.48 -3.79
CA VAL A 325 -8.96 -4.25 -2.75
C VAL A 325 -9.72 -5.55 -2.56
N LEU A 326 -9.66 -6.12 -1.35
CA LEU A 326 -10.43 -7.32 -1.00
C LEU A 326 -11.92 -6.97 -0.85
N ASN A 327 -12.79 -7.98 -0.90
CA ASN A 327 -14.21 -7.82 -0.56
C ASN A 327 -14.47 -7.36 0.89
N THR A 328 -13.45 -7.36 1.75
CA THR A 328 -13.44 -6.76 3.09
C THR A 328 -13.10 -5.26 3.10
N GLY A 329 -12.93 -4.63 1.93
CA GLY A 329 -12.47 -3.24 1.79
C GLY A 329 -10.98 -3.03 2.05
N GLN A 330 -10.23 -4.08 2.39
CA GLN A 330 -8.80 -3.98 2.71
C GLN A 330 -7.97 -3.82 1.43
N ILE A 331 -7.16 -2.75 1.38
CA ILE A 331 -6.11 -2.57 0.38
C ILE A 331 -4.92 -3.46 0.78
N CYS A 332 -4.56 -4.43 -0.06
CA CYS A 332 -3.42 -5.31 0.20
C CYS A 332 -2.60 -5.58 -1.08
N ARG A 333 -1.45 -6.23 -0.91
CA ARG A 333 -0.55 -6.59 -2.03
C ARG A 333 -0.91 -7.97 -2.56
N SER A 334 -1.14 -8.09 -3.87
CA SER A 334 -1.26 -9.39 -4.54
C SER A 334 0.05 -10.19 -4.40
N THR A 335 -0.03 -11.44 -3.95
CA THR A 335 1.15 -12.31 -3.75
C THR A 335 0.88 -13.74 -4.23
N SER A 336 1.88 -14.35 -4.87
CA SER A 336 1.78 -15.71 -5.44
C SER A 336 2.80 -16.70 -4.82
N SER A 337 3.47 -16.31 -3.73
CA SER A 337 4.47 -17.15 -3.05
C SER A 337 3.82 -18.39 -2.41
N ALA A 338 4.54 -19.52 -2.43
CA ALA A 338 4.13 -20.75 -1.75
C ALA A 338 3.87 -20.56 -0.23
N ARG A 339 4.50 -19.56 0.41
CA ARG A 339 4.24 -19.18 1.82
C ARG A 339 2.76 -18.85 2.09
N TYR A 340 2.02 -18.39 1.08
CA TYR A 340 0.63 -17.96 1.18
C TYR A 340 -0.33 -18.89 0.42
N LYS A 341 0.09 -20.13 0.18
CA LYS A 341 -0.68 -21.17 -0.51
C LYS A 341 -0.66 -22.46 0.31
N LYS A 342 -1.74 -23.23 0.21
CA LYS A 342 -1.88 -24.58 0.73
C LYS A 342 -2.42 -25.49 -0.38
N ASP A 343 -2.45 -26.79 -0.14
CA ASP A 343 -3.09 -27.78 -1.03
C ASP A 343 -2.59 -27.69 -2.49
N ILE A 344 -1.28 -27.45 -2.64
CA ILE A 344 -0.64 -27.24 -3.94
C ILE A 344 -0.47 -28.59 -4.65
N VAL A 345 -1.31 -28.83 -5.65
CA VAL A 345 -1.30 -30.03 -6.51
C VAL A 345 -1.05 -29.65 -7.98
N ASP A 346 -0.73 -30.66 -8.80
CA ASP A 346 -0.64 -30.51 -10.25
C ASP A 346 -2.02 -30.21 -10.88
N LEU A 347 -2.02 -29.61 -12.07
CA LEU A 347 -3.26 -29.20 -12.76
C LEU A 347 -4.02 -30.41 -13.35
N GLU A 348 -5.05 -30.88 -12.65
CA GLU A 348 -5.90 -32.02 -13.05
C GLU A 348 -6.93 -31.71 -14.17
N VAL A 349 -7.17 -30.42 -14.47
CA VAL A 349 -8.16 -29.98 -15.47
C VAL A 349 -7.86 -30.58 -16.85
N LYS A 350 -8.91 -31.03 -17.56
CA LYS A 350 -8.84 -31.54 -18.95
C LYS A 350 -8.52 -30.43 -19.96
N THR A 351 -7.27 -29.99 -19.89
CA THR A 351 -6.65 -28.87 -20.61
C THR A 351 -6.75 -28.98 -22.13
N SER A 352 -6.91 -30.18 -22.68
CA SER A 352 -7.16 -30.41 -24.11
C SER A 352 -8.49 -29.82 -24.61
N LYS A 353 -9.46 -29.56 -23.72
CA LYS A 353 -10.70 -28.87 -24.07
C LYS A 353 -10.50 -27.42 -24.54
N ILE A 354 -9.30 -26.86 -24.39
CA ILE A 354 -9.03 -25.48 -24.81
C ILE A 354 -9.22 -25.28 -26.33
N TYR A 355 -9.05 -26.34 -27.13
CA TYR A 355 -9.28 -26.34 -28.58
C TYR A 355 -10.77 -26.36 -28.96
N GLU A 356 -11.67 -26.67 -28.01
CA GLU A 356 -13.13 -26.58 -28.18
C GLU A 356 -13.66 -25.15 -27.88
N LEU A 357 -12.82 -24.25 -27.37
CA LEU A 357 -13.20 -22.85 -27.13
C LEU A 357 -13.23 -22.06 -28.44
N ARG A 358 -14.23 -21.19 -28.58
CA ARG A 358 -14.46 -20.38 -29.78
C ARG A 358 -14.04 -18.92 -29.56
N PRO A 359 -12.91 -18.44 -30.12
CA PRO A 359 -12.59 -17.03 -30.12
C PRO A 359 -13.64 -16.23 -30.88
N VAL A 360 -14.05 -15.10 -30.32
CA VAL A 360 -15.03 -14.18 -30.89
C VAL A 360 -14.49 -12.76 -30.96
N SER A 361 -15.05 -11.95 -31.85
CA SER A 361 -14.93 -10.50 -31.82
C SER A 361 -16.31 -9.88 -31.66
N TYR A 362 -16.45 -8.92 -30.76
CA TYR A 362 -17.74 -8.30 -30.41
C TYR A 362 -17.57 -6.78 -30.24
N THR A 363 -18.67 -6.09 -29.99
CA THR A 363 -18.69 -4.69 -29.53
C THR A 363 -19.59 -4.65 -28.30
N SER A 364 -19.17 -3.93 -27.27
CA SER A 364 -19.94 -3.81 -26.02
C SER A 364 -21.28 -3.09 -26.24
N THR A 365 -22.30 -3.47 -25.46
CA THR A 365 -23.58 -2.75 -25.37
C THR A 365 -23.57 -1.67 -24.28
N SER A 366 -22.46 -1.54 -23.53
CA SER A 366 -22.29 -0.51 -22.51
C SER A 366 -22.23 0.88 -23.13
N PRO A 367 -23.01 1.87 -22.63
CA PRO A 367 -22.90 3.26 -23.09
C PRO A 367 -21.59 3.95 -22.67
N TYR A 368 -20.76 3.28 -21.86
CA TYR A 368 -19.46 3.75 -21.39
C TYR A 368 -18.27 3.21 -22.20
N ASP A 369 -18.50 2.25 -23.09
CA ASP A 369 -17.46 1.73 -24.00
C ASP A 369 -17.44 2.54 -25.31
N ASN A 370 -16.24 2.81 -25.83
CA ASN A 370 -16.03 3.70 -27.00
C ASN A 370 -16.45 3.07 -28.36
N ASN A 371 -17.42 2.15 -28.40
CA ASN A 371 -17.86 1.39 -29.58
C ASN A 371 -16.72 0.67 -30.36
N MET A 372 -15.57 0.44 -29.70
CA MET A 372 -14.44 -0.26 -30.31
C MET A 372 -14.68 -1.77 -30.36
N ARG A 373 -14.24 -2.41 -31.45
CA ARG A 373 -14.34 -3.86 -31.62
C ARG A 373 -13.34 -4.57 -30.72
N GLN A 374 -13.86 -5.37 -29.79
CA GLN A 374 -13.14 -6.16 -28.80
C GLN A 374 -13.00 -7.62 -29.28
N PHE A 375 -12.09 -8.37 -28.66
CA PHE A 375 -11.82 -9.78 -28.96
C PHE A 375 -11.80 -10.58 -27.66
N GLY A 376 -12.33 -11.81 -27.67
CA GLY A 376 -12.42 -12.61 -26.46
C GLY A 376 -13.15 -13.94 -26.62
N LEU A 377 -13.84 -14.35 -25.54
CA LEU A 377 -14.57 -15.59 -25.36
C LEU A 377 -15.90 -15.25 -24.66
N ILE A 378 -16.97 -15.99 -24.95
CA ILE A 378 -18.28 -15.83 -24.31
C ILE A 378 -18.35 -16.68 -23.03
N ALA A 379 -18.75 -16.09 -21.90
CA ALA A 379 -18.73 -16.77 -20.59
C ALA A 379 -19.62 -18.02 -20.57
N GLU A 380 -20.79 -17.97 -21.22
CA GLU A 380 -21.75 -19.05 -21.33
C GLU A 380 -21.37 -20.11 -22.38
N GLU A 381 -20.38 -19.85 -23.24
CA GLU A 381 -19.74 -20.87 -24.08
C GLU A 381 -18.61 -21.55 -23.31
N VAL A 382 -17.73 -20.76 -22.68
CA VAL A 382 -16.67 -21.24 -21.79
C VAL A 382 -17.22 -22.16 -20.70
N ALA A 383 -18.29 -21.75 -20.00
CA ALA A 383 -18.91 -22.49 -18.91
C ALA A 383 -19.46 -23.88 -19.30
N LYS A 384 -19.74 -24.13 -20.58
CA LYS A 384 -20.16 -25.45 -21.09
C LYS A 384 -18.96 -26.35 -21.39
N THR A 385 -17.86 -25.75 -21.83
CA THR A 385 -16.65 -26.43 -22.26
C THR A 385 -15.72 -26.69 -21.08
N ILE A 386 -15.27 -25.64 -20.39
CA ILE A 386 -14.40 -25.65 -19.21
C ILE A 386 -15.09 -24.80 -18.11
N PRO A 387 -15.97 -25.39 -17.28
CA PRO A 387 -16.68 -24.67 -16.22
C PRO A 387 -15.75 -23.89 -15.28
N GLU A 388 -14.57 -24.43 -15.00
CA GLU A 388 -13.55 -23.87 -14.11
C GLU A 388 -12.94 -22.55 -14.63
N LEU A 389 -13.12 -22.24 -15.92
CA LEU A 389 -12.64 -21.01 -16.56
C LEU A 389 -13.70 -19.90 -16.57
N ALA A 390 -14.94 -20.19 -16.20
CA ALA A 390 -16.00 -19.20 -16.04
C ALA A 390 -16.11 -18.72 -14.58
N TYR A 391 -16.25 -17.41 -14.39
CA TYR A 391 -16.75 -16.84 -13.16
C TYR A 391 -18.28 -16.86 -13.17
N TYR A 392 -18.88 -17.20 -12.03
CA TYR A 392 -20.33 -17.26 -11.87
C TYR A 392 -20.79 -16.21 -10.86
N ALA A 393 -21.64 -15.29 -11.30
CA ALA A 393 -22.32 -14.32 -10.46
C ALA A 393 -23.72 -14.83 -10.10
N ARG A 394 -24.36 -14.26 -9.07
CA ARG A 394 -25.79 -14.47 -8.83
C ARG A 394 -26.58 -13.59 -9.79
N GLU A 395 -27.60 -14.15 -10.41
CA GLU A 395 -28.40 -13.50 -11.45
C GLU A 395 -28.93 -12.12 -11.04
N LYS A 396 -29.42 -11.96 -9.80
CA LYS A 396 -29.86 -10.66 -9.23
C LYS A 396 -28.77 -9.59 -9.10
N ASP A 397 -27.49 -9.98 -9.03
CA ASP A 397 -26.37 -9.05 -8.82
C ASP A 397 -25.89 -8.45 -10.16
N VAL A 398 -26.25 -9.07 -11.30
CA VAL A 398 -25.74 -8.72 -12.65
C VAL A 398 -26.83 -8.50 -13.71
N ILE A 399 -28.05 -9.04 -13.53
CA ILE A 399 -29.20 -8.78 -14.41
C ILE A 399 -30.14 -7.75 -13.73
N PRO A 400 -30.23 -6.51 -14.24
CA PRO A 400 -31.10 -5.49 -13.67
C PRO A 400 -32.56 -5.94 -13.57
N GLY A 401 -33.11 -5.93 -12.36
CA GLY A 401 -34.50 -6.32 -12.08
C GLY A 401 -34.74 -7.80 -11.81
N SER A 402 -33.73 -8.68 -11.88
CA SER A 402 -33.89 -10.05 -11.40
C SER A 402 -33.83 -10.13 -9.87
N THR A 403 -34.63 -11.02 -9.28
CA THR A 403 -34.60 -11.37 -7.85
C THR A 403 -34.04 -12.77 -7.60
N SER A 404 -33.39 -13.36 -8.60
CA SER A 404 -32.92 -14.75 -8.60
C SER A 404 -31.55 -14.90 -7.92
N GLU A 405 -31.46 -15.81 -6.93
CA GLU A 405 -30.19 -16.21 -6.29
C GLU A 405 -29.38 -17.22 -7.16
N LYS A 406 -29.88 -17.59 -8.35
CA LYS A 406 -29.26 -18.58 -9.22
C LYS A 406 -27.87 -18.11 -9.68
N LEU A 407 -26.88 -19.00 -9.61
CA LEU A 407 -25.58 -18.75 -10.22
C LEU A 407 -25.65 -18.90 -11.75
N ILE A 408 -25.15 -17.89 -12.47
CA ILE A 408 -25.03 -17.86 -13.94
C ILE A 408 -23.59 -17.48 -14.33
N PRO A 409 -23.07 -17.96 -15.48
CA PRO A 409 -21.79 -17.49 -15.99
C PRO A 409 -21.89 -15.99 -16.33
N ASP A 410 -20.86 -15.24 -15.96
CA ASP A 410 -20.84 -13.78 -16.04
C ASP A 410 -19.54 -13.25 -16.68
N ALA A 411 -18.38 -13.79 -16.29
CA ALA A 411 -17.09 -13.39 -16.82
C ALA A 411 -16.16 -14.58 -17.12
N VAL A 412 -15.14 -14.36 -17.96
CA VAL A 412 -14.11 -15.37 -18.28
C VAL A 412 -12.83 -15.08 -17.50
N GLN A 413 -12.30 -16.09 -16.80
CA GLN A 413 -11.08 -15.96 -16.00
C GLN A 413 -9.81 -16.01 -16.87
N TYR A 414 -9.57 -14.97 -17.66
CA TYR A 414 -8.40 -14.85 -18.54
C TYR A 414 -7.03 -15.15 -17.89
N PRO A 415 -6.76 -14.79 -16.61
CA PRO A 415 -5.52 -15.19 -15.95
C PRO A 415 -5.35 -16.72 -15.83
N LEU A 416 -6.45 -17.47 -15.69
CA LEU A 416 -6.43 -18.94 -15.68
C LEU A 416 -6.23 -19.51 -17.09
N LEU A 417 -6.80 -18.89 -18.14
CA LEU A 417 -6.59 -19.30 -19.54
C LEU A 417 -5.10 -19.38 -19.88
N ALA A 418 -4.28 -18.43 -19.42
CA ALA A 418 -2.83 -18.44 -19.61
C ALA A 418 -2.14 -19.65 -18.94
N VAL A 419 -2.63 -20.10 -17.78
CA VAL A 419 -2.12 -21.30 -17.07
C VAL A 419 -2.54 -22.59 -17.79
N LEU A 420 -3.77 -22.64 -18.32
CA LEU A 420 -4.24 -23.77 -19.14
C LEU A 420 -3.42 -23.89 -20.43
N LEU A 421 -3.18 -22.77 -21.12
CA LEU A 421 -2.35 -22.68 -22.33
C LEU A 421 -0.91 -23.15 -22.05
N LEU A 422 -0.30 -22.75 -20.94
CA LEU A 422 1.05 -23.19 -20.56
C LEU A 422 1.15 -24.72 -20.46
N LYS A 423 0.14 -25.39 -19.86
CA LYS A 423 0.13 -26.86 -19.73
C LYS A 423 -0.04 -27.55 -21.08
N GLU A 424 -0.79 -26.97 -22.02
CA GLU A 424 -0.88 -27.50 -23.40
C GLU A 424 0.40 -27.27 -24.20
N VAL A 425 1.05 -26.10 -24.09
CA VAL A 425 2.35 -25.84 -24.73
C VAL A 425 3.40 -26.85 -24.26
N GLN A 426 3.43 -27.19 -22.97
CA GLN A 426 4.30 -28.25 -22.43
C GLN A 426 4.02 -29.64 -23.03
N LYS A 427 2.75 -29.98 -23.32
CA LYS A 427 2.40 -31.24 -24.01
C LYS A 427 2.89 -31.25 -25.46
N HIS A 428 2.69 -30.15 -26.19
CA HIS A 428 3.18 -30.02 -27.57
C HIS A 428 4.72 -30.09 -27.64
N GLU A 429 5.43 -29.49 -26.69
CA GLU A 429 6.89 -29.59 -26.59
C GLU A 429 7.34 -31.04 -26.40
N ALA A 430 6.65 -31.81 -25.55
CA ALA A 430 6.95 -33.23 -25.32
C ALA A 430 6.70 -34.10 -26.58
N VAL A 431 5.60 -33.88 -27.29
CA VAL A 431 5.30 -34.57 -28.57
C VAL A 431 6.34 -34.20 -29.64
N THR A 432 6.69 -32.92 -29.76
CA THR A 432 7.70 -32.44 -30.71
C THR A 432 9.06 -33.07 -30.45
N LYS A 433 9.47 -33.21 -29.17
CA LYS A 433 10.71 -33.89 -28.78
C LYS A 433 10.70 -35.38 -29.13
N ALA A 434 9.59 -36.08 -28.93
CA ALA A 434 9.44 -37.49 -29.31
C ALA A 434 9.57 -37.69 -30.83
N GLN A 435 8.84 -36.90 -31.63
CA GLN A 435 8.93 -36.92 -33.09
C GLN A 435 10.34 -36.58 -33.59
N GLN A 436 11.01 -35.61 -32.96
CA GLN A 436 12.39 -35.26 -33.34
C GLN A 436 13.41 -36.37 -33.03
N ALA A 437 13.18 -37.19 -32.00
CA ALA A 437 13.99 -38.38 -31.74
C ALA A 437 13.76 -39.46 -32.81
N GLU A 438 12.50 -39.79 -33.11
CA GLU A 438 12.11 -40.77 -34.15
C GLU A 438 12.67 -40.39 -35.54
N ILE A 439 12.60 -39.11 -35.92
CA ILE A 439 13.20 -38.58 -37.15
C ILE A 439 14.73 -38.76 -37.16
N THR A 440 15.39 -38.65 -36.01
CA THR A 440 16.85 -38.78 -35.90
C THR A 440 17.28 -40.25 -36.02
N GLU A 441 16.55 -41.17 -35.39
CA GLU A 441 16.77 -42.61 -35.52
C GLU A 441 16.49 -43.10 -36.96
N THR A 442 15.39 -42.65 -37.55
CA THR A 442 15.04 -42.95 -38.95
C THR A 442 16.12 -42.48 -39.93
N LYS A 443 16.67 -41.27 -39.74
CA LYS A 443 17.81 -40.78 -40.55
C LYS A 443 19.04 -41.68 -40.43
N LYS A 444 19.39 -42.10 -39.21
CA LYS A 444 20.52 -43.00 -38.97
C LYS A 444 20.34 -44.37 -39.65
N ALA A 445 19.12 -44.91 -39.64
CA ALA A 445 18.79 -46.16 -40.35
C ALA A 445 18.93 -46.02 -41.89
N ILE A 446 18.47 -44.89 -42.45
CA ILE A 446 18.64 -44.56 -43.88
C ILE A 446 20.13 -44.43 -44.26
N GLU A 447 20.94 -43.87 -43.37
CA GLU A 447 22.38 -43.69 -43.61
C GLU A 447 23.13 -45.02 -43.59
N ALA A 448 22.89 -45.88 -42.60
CA ALA A 448 23.44 -47.25 -42.56
C ALA A 448 23.05 -48.08 -43.79
N ALA A 449 21.79 -48.00 -44.23
CA ALA A 449 21.32 -48.68 -45.45
C ALA A 449 22.02 -48.16 -46.73
N ARG A 450 22.47 -46.91 -46.77
CA ARG A 450 23.27 -46.36 -47.87
C ARG A 450 24.70 -46.90 -47.86
N GLU A 451 25.31 -47.04 -46.68
CA GLU A 451 26.63 -47.66 -46.53
C GLU A 451 26.63 -49.13 -46.96
N GLU A 452 25.63 -49.90 -46.56
CA GLU A 452 25.46 -51.30 -47.01
C GLU A 452 25.30 -51.40 -48.54
N ASN A 453 24.49 -50.53 -49.14
CA ASN A 453 24.35 -50.45 -50.60
C ASN A 453 25.66 -50.06 -51.32
N ALA A 454 26.51 -49.24 -50.70
CA ALA A 454 27.84 -48.91 -51.23
C ALA A 454 28.83 -50.07 -51.08
N ALA A 455 28.77 -50.82 -49.98
CA ALA A 455 29.55 -52.04 -49.76
C ALA A 455 29.18 -53.13 -50.78
N MET A 456 27.88 -53.39 -51.01
CA MET A 456 27.42 -54.32 -52.04
C MET A 456 27.92 -53.95 -53.44
N LYS A 457 27.83 -52.68 -53.84
CA LYS A 457 28.36 -52.20 -55.13
C LYS A 457 29.88 -52.39 -55.24
N THR A 458 30.60 -52.26 -54.13
CA THR A 458 32.06 -52.51 -54.07
C THR A 458 32.38 -53.99 -54.20
N GLN A 459 31.60 -54.87 -53.56
CA GLN A 459 31.73 -56.33 -53.69
C GLN A 459 31.44 -56.81 -55.12
N LEU A 460 30.40 -56.27 -55.78
CA LEU A 460 30.13 -56.52 -57.21
C LEU A 460 31.35 -56.16 -58.07
N ALA A 461 31.90 -54.95 -57.93
CA ALA A 461 33.09 -54.51 -58.68
C ALA A 461 34.38 -55.29 -58.34
N GLN A 462 34.43 -55.98 -57.19
CA GLN A 462 35.51 -56.92 -56.85
C GLN A 462 35.26 -58.31 -57.48
N LEU A 463 34.01 -58.76 -57.53
CA LEU A 463 33.61 -60.01 -58.18
C LEU A 463 33.88 -59.96 -59.69
N ASP A 464 33.55 -58.85 -60.35
CA ASP A 464 33.86 -58.60 -61.77
C ASP A 464 35.37 -58.74 -62.06
N LYS A 465 36.21 -58.18 -61.18
CA LYS A 465 37.68 -58.29 -61.27
C LYS A 465 38.18 -59.71 -61.00
N ALA A 466 37.59 -60.41 -60.02
CA ALA A 466 37.94 -61.79 -59.72
C ALA A 466 37.56 -62.73 -60.87
N LEU A 467 36.42 -62.50 -61.52
CA LEU A 467 35.96 -63.21 -62.72
C LEU A 467 36.95 -62.99 -63.89
N ALA A 468 37.33 -61.74 -64.16
CA ALA A 468 38.32 -61.41 -65.19
C ALA A 468 39.70 -62.06 -64.92
N GLN A 469 40.15 -62.09 -63.65
CA GLN A 469 41.39 -62.77 -63.26
C GLN A 469 41.29 -64.30 -63.39
N CYS A 470 40.11 -64.89 -63.13
CA CYS A 470 39.85 -66.30 -63.34
C CYS A 470 39.97 -66.68 -64.84
N CYS A 471 39.41 -65.84 -65.73
CA CYS A 471 39.57 -66.00 -67.18
C CYS A 471 41.04 -65.96 -67.63
N LEU A 472 41.85 -65.05 -67.06
CA LEU A 472 43.29 -64.99 -67.33
C LEU A 472 44.04 -66.26 -66.85
N ASN A 473 43.71 -66.77 -65.67
CA ASN A 473 44.34 -67.97 -65.13
C ASN A 473 43.95 -69.25 -65.93
N TYR A 474 42.73 -69.30 -66.46
CA TYR A 474 42.28 -70.36 -67.36
C TYR A 474 43.07 -70.37 -68.68
N GLN A 475 43.39 -69.20 -69.24
CA GLN A 475 44.24 -69.08 -70.44
C GLN A 475 45.68 -69.57 -70.23
N GLN A 476 46.20 -69.53 -69.00
CA GLN A 476 47.59 -69.93 -68.69
C GLN A 476 47.77 -71.41 -68.36
N SER A 477 46.69 -72.16 -68.10
CA SER A 477 46.76 -73.53 -67.58
C SER A 477 46.54 -74.65 -68.61
N ALA A 478 46.32 -74.32 -69.89
CA ALA A 478 46.10 -75.29 -70.96
C ALA A 478 46.83 -74.92 -72.28
N PRO A 479 48.13 -75.23 -72.43
CA PRO A 479 48.87 -74.92 -73.65
C PRO A 479 48.50 -75.86 -74.81
N GLY A 480 48.39 -75.32 -76.03
CA GLY A 480 48.41 -76.13 -77.26
C GLY A 480 47.10 -76.26 -78.07
N LYS A 481 46.08 -75.43 -77.82
CA LYS A 481 44.99 -75.21 -78.79
C LYS A 481 44.94 -73.75 -79.24
N ALA A 482 44.43 -73.53 -80.46
CA ALA A 482 44.41 -72.22 -81.10
C ALA A 482 43.61 -71.18 -80.28
N PRO A 483 43.87 -69.87 -80.46
CA PRO A 483 43.15 -68.83 -79.74
C PRO A 483 41.65 -68.94 -80.00
N VAL A 484 40.89 -69.27 -78.97
CA VAL A 484 39.43 -69.20 -79.01
C VAL A 484 39.06 -67.72 -79.07
N THR A 485 38.88 -67.22 -80.29
CA THR A 485 38.37 -65.87 -80.60
C THR A 485 36.85 -65.78 -80.41
N GLY A 486 36.33 -66.53 -79.43
CA GLY A 486 35.02 -66.31 -78.86
C GLY A 486 35.10 -65.19 -77.86
N SER A 487 34.26 -64.17 -78.04
CA SER A 487 33.92 -63.24 -76.95
C SER A 487 33.41 -64.06 -75.75
N LEU A 488 33.71 -63.64 -74.52
CA LEU A 488 33.10 -64.25 -73.33
C LEU A 488 31.57 -64.11 -73.31
N ASN A 489 31.03 -63.23 -74.15
CA ASN A 489 29.61 -63.14 -74.50
C ASN A 489 29.38 -63.59 -75.96
N ASP A 490 29.38 -64.89 -76.22
CA ASP A 490 28.69 -65.52 -77.38
C ASP A 490 27.45 -66.32 -76.90
N ALA A 491 27.06 -66.13 -75.63
CA ALA A 491 25.75 -66.52 -75.11
C ALA A 491 24.73 -65.43 -75.50
N PRO A 492 23.51 -65.81 -75.95
CA PRO A 492 22.49 -64.84 -76.30
C PRO A 492 22.03 -64.08 -75.05
N ALA A 493 21.96 -62.75 -75.15
CA ALA A 493 21.70 -61.89 -73.99
C ALA A 493 20.68 -60.79 -74.32
N LEU A 494 19.90 -60.41 -73.30
CA LEU A 494 18.96 -59.30 -73.34
C LEU A 494 19.27 -58.36 -72.19
N GLU A 495 19.42 -57.07 -72.45
CA GLU A 495 19.66 -56.08 -71.40
C GLU A 495 18.35 -55.52 -70.83
N GLN A 496 18.45 -54.88 -69.65
CA GLN A 496 17.37 -54.04 -69.14
C GLN A 496 17.21 -52.81 -70.04
N ASN A 497 15.96 -52.42 -70.34
CA ASN A 497 15.68 -51.23 -71.13
C ASN A 497 16.16 -49.97 -70.41
N VAL A 498 16.70 -49.00 -71.16
CA VAL A 498 17.20 -47.73 -70.59
C VAL A 498 16.62 -46.54 -71.37
N PRO A 499 15.99 -45.56 -70.69
CA PRO A 499 15.66 -45.53 -69.25
C PRO A 499 14.52 -46.51 -68.89
N ASN A 500 14.39 -46.84 -67.59
CA ASN A 500 13.25 -47.57 -67.03
C ASN A 500 12.93 -47.04 -65.61
N PRO A 501 11.74 -46.47 -65.35
CA PRO A 501 10.67 -46.15 -66.32
C PRO A 501 11.13 -45.22 -67.46
N PHE A 502 10.34 -45.16 -68.53
CA PHE A 502 10.54 -44.21 -69.64
C PHE A 502 9.26 -43.43 -69.94
N HIS A 503 9.39 -42.33 -70.68
CA HIS A 503 8.27 -41.50 -71.17
C HIS A 503 8.27 -41.39 -72.70
N GLU A 504 9.29 -40.78 -73.30
CA GLU A 504 9.34 -40.56 -74.76
C GLU A 504 9.84 -41.78 -75.54
N ASN A 505 10.97 -42.37 -75.13
CA ASN A 505 11.52 -43.59 -75.70
C ASN A 505 12.37 -44.38 -74.69
N THR A 506 12.64 -45.64 -75.01
CA THR A 506 13.63 -46.48 -74.31
C THR A 506 14.38 -47.35 -75.32
N ILE A 507 15.63 -47.65 -75.04
CA ILE A 507 16.46 -48.54 -75.86
C ILE A 507 16.59 -49.88 -75.12
N ILE A 508 16.26 -50.97 -75.82
CA ILE A 508 16.53 -52.34 -75.38
C ILE A 508 17.74 -52.85 -76.17
N ARG A 509 18.83 -53.16 -75.48
CA ARG A 509 20.04 -53.76 -76.07
C ARG A 509 19.98 -55.28 -75.98
N PHE A 510 20.60 -55.97 -76.94
CA PHE A 510 20.66 -57.42 -76.98
C PHE A 510 21.96 -57.89 -77.67
N TYR A 511 22.36 -59.12 -77.40
CA TYR A 511 23.40 -59.83 -78.13
C TYR A 511 22.82 -61.07 -78.81
N LEU A 512 23.11 -61.24 -80.10
CA LEU A 512 22.69 -62.39 -80.90
C LEU A 512 23.91 -63.22 -81.35
N PRO A 513 24.05 -64.49 -80.95
CA PRO A 513 25.17 -65.35 -81.34
C PRO A 513 25.30 -65.51 -82.85
N ALA A 514 26.53 -65.74 -83.32
CA ALA A 514 26.81 -65.94 -84.75
C ALA A 514 26.16 -67.20 -85.34
N THR A 515 25.63 -68.09 -84.50
CA THR A 515 24.96 -69.35 -84.86
C THR A 515 23.44 -69.25 -84.98
N ALA A 516 22.83 -68.13 -84.59
CA ALA A 516 21.38 -67.92 -84.64
C ALA A 516 20.86 -67.87 -86.08
N GLN A 517 19.85 -68.68 -86.42
CA GLN A 517 19.26 -68.68 -87.77
C GLN A 517 18.10 -67.68 -87.91
N SER A 518 17.42 -67.39 -86.81
CA SER A 518 16.24 -66.54 -86.73
C SER A 518 16.10 -65.90 -85.35
N ALA A 519 15.73 -64.62 -85.30
CA ALA A 519 15.57 -63.90 -84.04
C ALA A 519 14.46 -62.85 -84.10
N VAL A 520 13.74 -62.71 -82.98
CA VAL A 520 12.68 -61.71 -82.82
C VAL A 520 12.62 -61.24 -81.37
N LEU A 521 12.54 -59.92 -81.17
CA LEU A 521 12.20 -59.33 -79.88
C LEU A 521 10.70 -59.03 -79.86
N LYS A 522 9.99 -59.56 -78.87
CA LYS A 522 8.53 -59.43 -78.75
C LYS A 522 8.13 -58.75 -77.45
N ILE A 523 7.07 -57.94 -77.50
CA ILE A 523 6.53 -57.19 -76.37
C ILE A 523 5.09 -57.66 -76.10
N TYR A 524 4.81 -57.90 -74.83
CA TYR A 524 3.57 -58.45 -74.29
C TYR A 524 3.03 -57.56 -73.17
N SER A 525 1.70 -57.52 -73.02
CA SER A 525 1.06 -57.00 -71.81
C SER A 525 1.24 -57.99 -70.64
N LEU A 526 0.91 -57.57 -69.41
CA LEU A 526 0.96 -58.46 -68.24
C LEU A 526 0.02 -59.66 -68.36
N GLU A 527 -1.06 -59.53 -69.14
CA GLU A 527 -2.03 -60.59 -69.44
C GLU A 527 -1.54 -61.52 -70.58
N GLY A 528 -0.30 -61.38 -71.05
CA GLY A 528 0.32 -62.25 -72.05
C GLY A 528 -0.10 -61.97 -73.51
N LYS A 529 -0.82 -60.88 -73.79
CA LYS A 529 -1.19 -60.50 -75.16
C LYS A 529 -0.01 -59.87 -75.89
N GLU A 530 0.32 -60.38 -77.09
CA GLU A 530 1.34 -59.80 -77.95
C GLU A 530 0.92 -58.41 -78.46
N LEU A 531 1.81 -57.43 -78.34
CA LEU A 531 1.59 -56.02 -78.69
C LEU A 531 2.47 -55.54 -79.86
N LYS A 532 3.71 -56.02 -79.92
CA LYS A 532 4.69 -55.63 -80.93
C LYS A 532 5.75 -56.71 -81.10
N ALA A 533 6.23 -56.90 -82.33
CA ALA A 533 7.32 -57.81 -82.66
C ALA A 533 8.33 -57.12 -83.58
N PHE A 534 9.62 -57.30 -83.29
CA PHE A 534 10.73 -56.72 -84.03
C PHE A 534 11.64 -57.85 -84.51
N GLY A 535 11.62 -58.12 -85.82
CA GLY A 535 12.52 -59.09 -86.43
C GLY A 535 13.97 -58.61 -86.38
N ILE A 536 14.89 -59.48 -86.00
CA ILE A 536 16.32 -59.18 -85.86
C ILE A 536 17.06 -59.98 -86.92
N SER A 537 17.66 -59.28 -87.90
CA SER A 537 18.35 -59.87 -89.05
C SER A 537 19.88 -59.72 -89.00
N GLN A 538 20.44 -59.22 -87.89
CA GLN A 538 21.88 -59.07 -87.68
C GLN A 538 22.34 -59.85 -86.45
N THR A 539 23.48 -60.53 -86.57
CA THR A 539 24.18 -61.16 -85.45
C THR A 539 25.14 -60.17 -84.77
N GLY A 540 25.59 -60.51 -83.57
CA GLY A 540 26.38 -59.63 -82.69
C GLY A 540 25.52 -58.74 -81.79
N ASN A 541 26.10 -57.61 -81.35
CA ASN A 541 25.39 -56.61 -80.56
C ASN A 541 24.36 -55.85 -81.41
N GLY A 542 23.16 -55.68 -80.86
CA GLY A 542 22.08 -54.89 -81.48
C GLY A 542 21.23 -54.17 -80.44
N SER A 543 20.29 -53.37 -80.92
CA SER A 543 19.32 -52.70 -80.06
C SER A 543 18.02 -52.37 -80.79
N VAL A 544 16.89 -52.49 -80.10
CA VAL A 544 15.58 -51.99 -80.54
C VAL A 544 15.25 -50.73 -79.74
N THR A 545 14.81 -49.67 -80.42
CA THR A 545 14.25 -48.48 -79.75
C THR A 545 12.72 -48.59 -79.71
N ILE A 546 12.14 -48.38 -78.52
CA ILE A 546 10.70 -48.37 -78.30
C ILE A 546 10.26 -46.94 -78.02
N GLU A 547 9.49 -46.36 -78.93
CA GLU A 547 8.84 -45.05 -78.74
C GLU A 547 7.60 -45.21 -77.84
N GLY A 548 7.49 -44.40 -76.80
CA GLY A 548 6.38 -44.40 -75.83
C GLY A 548 5.03 -43.96 -76.44
N ASN A 549 5.06 -43.32 -77.60
CA ASN A 549 3.86 -43.04 -78.39
C ASN A 549 3.26 -44.29 -79.07
N SER A 550 4.02 -45.40 -79.15
CA SER A 550 3.61 -46.61 -79.89
C SER A 550 2.93 -47.70 -79.04
N ILE A 551 2.77 -47.48 -77.74
CA ILE A 551 2.02 -48.32 -76.77
C ILE A 551 1.35 -47.42 -75.71
N ALA A 552 0.50 -47.98 -74.85
CA ALA A 552 -0.14 -47.25 -73.75
C ALA A 552 0.79 -47.11 -72.54
N ALA A 553 0.44 -46.25 -71.56
CA ALA A 553 1.14 -46.23 -70.28
C ALA A 553 0.87 -47.54 -69.50
N GLY A 554 1.88 -48.07 -68.82
CA GLY A 554 1.77 -49.33 -68.07
C GLY A 554 3.06 -50.15 -68.02
N THR A 555 2.96 -51.33 -67.43
CA THR A 555 4.04 -52.31 -67.33
C THR A 555 3.92 -53.37 -68.42
N TYR A 556 5.03 -53.70 -69.07
CA TYR A 556 5.08 -54.63 -70.19
C TYR A 556 6.23 -55.63 -70.03
N ASN A 557 6.00 -56.88 -70.44
CA ASN A 557 7.06 -57.87 -70.56
C ASN A 557 7.61 -57.85 -71.99
N TYR A 558 8.93 -57.81 -72.16
CA TYR A 558 9.58 -58.00 -73.45
C TYR A 558 10.53 -59.21 -73.39
N MET A 559 10.56 -59.98 -74.47
CA MET A 559 11.30 -61.25 -74.56
C MET A 559 12.15 -61.30 -75.82
N LEU A 560 13.35 -61.88 -75.72
CA LEU A 560 14.18 -62.24 -76.86
C LEU A 560 13.93 -63.71 -77.21
N ILE A 561 13.54 -63.96 -78.45
CA ILE A 561 13.29 -65.31 -78.98
C ILE A 561 14.30 -65.57 -80.09
N ILE A 562 15.02 -66.69 -80.00
CA ILE A 562 15.98 -67.16 -81.01
C ILE A 562 15.62 -68.59 -81.38
N ASP A 563 15.55 -68.88 -82.68
CA ASP A 563 15.29 -70.23 -83.23
C ASP A 563 14.12 -70.95 -82.55
N GLY A 564 13.03 -70.20 -82.36
CA GLY A 564 11.77 -70.65 -81.77
C GLY A 564 11.75 -70.74 -80.23
N LYS A 565 12.85 -70.41 -79.54
CA LYS A 565 12.97 -70.52 -78.07
C LYS A 565 13.14 -69.15 -77.41
N VAL A 566 12.42 -68.92 -76.31
CA VAL A 566 12.66 -67.77 -75.43
C VAL A 566 14.03 -67.95 -74.77
N VAL A 567 14.87 -66.91 -74.85
CA VAL A 567 16.18 -66.85 -74.18
C VAL A 567 16.07 -66.19 -72.82
N ASP A 568 15.45 -65.00 -72.80
CA ASP A 568 15.37 -64.11 -71.64
C ASP A 568 14.15 -63.20 -71.79
N SER A 569 13.61 -62.73 -70.67
CA SER A 569 12.40 -61.92 -70.57
C SER A 569 12.52 -60.92 -69.43
N LYS A 570 12.21 -59.64 -69.68
CA LYS A 570 12.29 -58.57 -68.67
C LYS A 570 11.07 -57.66 -68.71
N MET A 571 10.84 -56.94 -67.61
CA MET A 571 9.79 -55.92 -67.51
C MET A 571 10.32 -54.53 -67.86
N MET A 572 9.51 -53.75 -68.57
CA MET A 572 9.68 -52.30 -68.74
C MET A 572 8.41 -51.57 -68.26
N VAL A 573 8.58 -50.33 -67.79
CA VAL A 573 7.47 -49.46 -67.36
C VAL A 573 7.47 -48.20 -68.22
N LEU A 574 6.36 -47.95 -68.92
CA LEU A 574 6.08 -46.68 -69.58
C LEU A 574 5.20 -45.82 -68.67
N SER A 575 5.81 -44.82 -68.04
CA SER A 575 5.10 -43.72 -67.39
C SER A 575 4.78 -42.65 -68.43
N LYS A 576 3.57 -42.09 -68.41
CA LYS A 576 3.26 -40.88 -69.17
C LYS A 576 3.32 -39.69 -68.22
#